data_AF-A0A368YFP0-F1
#
_entry.id   AF-A0A368YFP0-F1
#
_cell.length_a   1.000
_cell.length_b   1.000
_cell.length_c   1.000
_cell.angle_alpha   90.00
_cell.angle_beta   90.00
_cell.angle_gamma   90.00
#
_symmetry.space_group_name_H-M   'P 1'
#
loop_
_entity.id
_entity.type
_entity.pdbx_description
1 polymer ?
#
loop_
_entity_poly.entity_id
_entity_poly.type
_entity_poly.pdbx_seq_one_letter_code
_entity_poly.pdbx_strand_id
1 'polypeptide(L)'
;MTVVRNLLWAPTIGLSWLWGLGFFYSIHVTLTYGWLGFFGFAIANVAGLWLFGFILGRTKRPPDQIIKDIEGRYAGVFLLFQMAALVVTIFGFVAYLWQPIVGEGSALGVALLLLFACAIGHALSLQQLKLLHIVYTVVGVAAGIVLLIGLRQTSDYPGVPLEKFDSRFYGLIMPTLIGFLLGPWLDIQHWQRAVTIKREGGDVGMAYGGGALLFFGFLFLNALTASAVGPIGSILSIDGLPSAQGSVSAATVLAAENGQPYLAVAFVIWTVIALASTVDSFYCATSWFLKGKNLRSNSPLLALIPDGVASSPLWLLLGAAWIAFTAVPANFSLMYFMMPFATLFVSASANLVCEALGAKPKFDPVLSFMIGCGSSLIFIIGYIEPVPGFLFISPFIGLIGALPVIIELFGPASKAIPVEIVDQPIRMMSPIPLANVAGGDEVSPSHGFDGEWFVMQLVPTYDDTNSVGNVYFANYVRWVGKARELFFNVCMPDFDLATTRFYILTRSFTHDYRRESKEFEQITVRIKIARHNRKFVTLQHEIHSAAQGLLGHGEQSLMFVDRDHYNPLDIPGEVIKGFLPYWPKESRLSANYRPVNIQDAAKRQA
;
A
#
# COMPACT_ATOMS: atom_id res chain seq x y z
N MET A 1 -5.51 -33.60 9.21
CA MET A 1 -6.55 -32.56 8.98
C MET A 1 -5.96 -31.18 8.68
N THR A 2 -4.87 -30.76 9.33
CA THR A 2 -4.26 -29.42 9.16
C THR A 2 -3.74 -29.15 7.74
N VAL A 3 -3.10 -30.13 7.10
CA VAL A 3 -2.59 -30.01 5.71
C VAL A 3 -3.72 -29.84 4.71
N VAL A 4 -4.76 -30.69 4.80
CA VAL A 4 -5.94 -30.62 3.92
C VAL A 4 -6.61 -29.26 4.01
N ARG A 5 -6.80 -28.73 5.23
CA ARG A 5 -7.36 -27.39 5.45
C ARG A 5 -6.58 -26.28 4.72
N ASN A 6 -5.26 -26.34 4.74
CA ASN A 6 -4.42 -25.35 4.06
C ASN A 6 -4.50 -25.50 2.53
N LEU A 7 -4.48 -26.74 2.02
CA LEU A 7 -4.55 -27.01 0.58
C LEU A 7 -5.92 -26.66 -0.04
N LEU A 8 -7.00 -26.65 0.74
CA LEU A 8 -8.32 -26.18 0.27
C LEU A 8 -8.33 -24.70 -0.15
N TRP A 9 -7.30 -23.92 0.20
CA TRP A 9 -7.13 -22.55 -0.29
C TRP A 9 -6.48 -22.46 -1.67
N ALA A 10 -5.86 -23.55 -2.15
CA ALA A 10 -5.12 -23.53 -3.42
C ALA A 10 -5.98 -23.12 -4.62
N PRO A 11 -7.22 -23.65 -4.81
CA PRO A 11 -8.09 -23.23 -5.91
C PRO A 11 -8.38 -21.73 -5.94
N THR A 12 -8.72 -21.14 -4.79
CA THR A 12 -9.04 -19.71 -4.75
C THR A 12 -7.81 -18.83 -4.92
N ILE A 13 -6.63 -19.27 -4.46
CA ILE A 13 -5.35 -18.56 -4.67
C ILE A 13 -4.94 -18.61 -6.15
N GLY A 14 -5.00 -19.79 -6.77
CA GLY A 14 -4.53 -19.99 -8.13
C GLY A 14 -5.46 -19.37 -9.19
N LEU A 15 -6.78 -19.53 -9.04
CA LEU A 15 -7.74 -19.00 -10.01
C LEU A 15 -7.81 -17.47 -9.99
N SER A 16 -7.75 -16.85 -8.82
CA SER A 16 -7.78 -15.38 -8.73
C SER A 16 -6.54 -14.71 -9.32
N TRP A 17 -5.45 -15.47 -9.47
CA TRP A 17 -4.21 -15.05 -10.12
C TRP A 17 -4.11 -15.51 -11.59
N LEU A 18 -5.14 -16.19 -12.11
CA LEU A 18 -5.29 -16.58 -13.52
C LEU A 18 -6.04 -15.53 -14.35
N TRP A 19 -6.05 -14.28 -13.89
CA TRP A 19 -6.43 -13.09 -14.65
C TRP A 19 -5.70 -12.95 -16.00
N GLY A 20 -6.11 -11.96 -16.82
CA GLY A 20 -5.81 -11.88 -18.26
C GLY A 20 -4.35 -12.06 -18.66
N LEU A 21 -3.42 -11.62 -17.81
CA LEU A 21 -2.00 -11.85 -17.99
C LEU A 21 -1.67 -13.35 -17.89
N GLY A 22 -1.98 -14.00 -16.76
CA GLY A 22 -1.72 -15.42 -16.56
C GLY A 22 -2.32 -16.28 -17.67
N PHE A 23 -3.55 -15.97 -18.08
CA PHE A 23 -4.23 -16.76 -19.10
C PHE A 23 -3.64 -16.58 -20.51
N PHE A 24 -3.75 -15.38 -21.09
CA PHE A 24 -3.43 -15.17 -22.52
C PHE A 24 -1.95 -14.97 -22.79
N TYR A 25 -1.19 -14.42 -21.84
CA TYR A 25 0.24 -14.23 -22.04
C TYR A 25 0.99 -15.57 -22.01
N SER A 26 0.53 -16.56 -21.24
CA SER A 26 1.09 -17.91 -21.27
C SER A 26 0.99 -18.55 -22.66
N ILE A 27 -0.12 -18.33 -23.37
CA ILE A 27 -0.32 -18.77 -24.76
C ILE A 27 0.69 -18.05 -25.67
N HIS A 28 0.74 -16.72 -25.59
CA HIS A 28 1.63 -15.91 -26.44
C HIS A 28 3.10 -16.29 -26.27
N VAL A 29 3.61 -16.33 -25.04
CA VAL A 29 5.02 -16.63 -24.77
C VAL A 29 5.38 -18.04 -25.23
N THR A 30 4.48 -19.01 -25.06
CA THR A 30 4.71 -20.39 -25.52
C THR A 30 4.89 -20.45 -27.04
N LEU A 31 4.02 -19.76 -27.79
CA LEU A 31 4.03 -19.75 -29.25
C LEU A 31 5.15 -18.89 -29.85
N THR A 32 5.48 -17.77 -29.21
CA THR A 32 6.49 -16.83 -29.71
C THR A 32 7.91 -17.27 -29.35
N TYR A 33 8.13 -17.77 -28.14
CA TYR A 33 9.48 -18.00 -27.59
C TYR A 33 9.80 -19.46 -27.26
N GLY A 34 8.84 -20.38 -27.46
CA GLY A 34 9.02 -21.80 -27.19
C GLY A 34 8.91 -22.17 -25.70
N TRP A 35 9.24 -23.43 -25.39
CA TRP A 35 9.10 -23.97 -24.03
C TRP A 35 9.95 -23.24 -23.00
N LEU A 36 11.20 -22.88 -23.32
CA LEU A 36 12.05 -22.14 -22.38
C LEU A 36 11.52 -20.73 -22.12
N GLY A 37 10.91 -20.09 -23.11
CA GLY A 37 10.21 -18.82 -22.91
C GLY A 37 9.04 -18.97 -21.93
N PHE A 38 8.22 -20.01 -22.12
CA PHE A 38 7.12 -20.34 -21.21
C PHE A 38 7.61 -20.56 -19.78
N PHE A 39 8.65 -21.38 -19.57
CA PHE A 39 9.16 -21.64 -18.23
C PHE A 39 9.76 -20.38 -17.59
N GLY A 40 10.45 -19.53 -18.34
CA GLY A 40 10.95 -18.25 -17.85
C GLY A 40 9.83 -17.36 -17.31
N PHE A 41 8.71 -17.28 -18.03
CA PHE A 41 7.50 -16.58 -17.60
C PHE A 41 6.83 -17.26 -16.40
N ALA A 42 6.52 -18.54 -16.52
CA ALA A 42 5.71 -19.28 -15.55
C ALA A 42 6.42 -19.41 -14.19
N ILE A 43 7.72 -19.68 -14.18
CA ILE A 43 8.50 -19.83 -12.93
C ILE A 43 8.55 -18.51 -12.18
N ALA A 44 8.80 -17.38 -12.86
CA ALA A 44 8.83 -16.07 -12.21
C ALA A 44 7.49 -15.73 -11.53
N ASN A 45 6.39 -16.04 -12.23
CA ASN A 45 5.02 -15.79 -11.77
C ASN A 45 4.62 -16.67 -10.59
N VAL A 46 4.91 -17.97 -10.68
CA VAL A 46 4.68 -18.93 -9.59
C VAL A 46 5.56 -18.61 -8.38
N ALA A 47 6.82 -18.21 -8.60
CA ALA A 47 7.74 -17.84 -7.54
C ALA A 47 7.27 -16.59 -6.80
N GLY A 48 6.78 -15.55 -7.49
CA GLY A 48 6.23 -14.36 -6.85
C GLY A 48 5.06 -14.69 -5.93
N LEU A 49 4.12 -15.50 -6.42
CA LEU A 49 2.95 -15.92 -5.66
C LEU A 49 3.34 -16.76 -4.43
N TRP A 50 4.27 -17.71 -4.61
CA TRP A 50 4.80 -18.51 -3.52
C TRP A 50 5.54 -17.66 -2.47
N LEU A 51 6.41 -16.75 -2.91
CA LEU A 51 7.20 -15.87 -2.05
C LEU A 51 6.31 -14.98 -1.18
N PHE A 52 5.23 -14.44 -1.74
CA PHE A 52 4.25 -13.67 -0.97
C PHE A 52 3.75 -14.45 0.25
N GLY A 53 3.25 -15.67 0.03
CA GLY A 53 2.73 -16.48 1.12
C GLY A 53 3.81 -17.04 2.04
N PHE A 54 4.98 -17.38 1.49
CA PHE A 54 6.13 -17.88 2.25
C PHE A 54 6.67 -16.83 3.21
N ILE A 55 6.85 -15.59 2.76
CA ILE A 55 7.32 -14.48 3.59
C ILE A 55 6.28 -14.17 4.67
N LEU A 56 5.01 -13.99 4.31
CA LEU A 56 3.95 -13.70 5.28
C LEU A 56 3.71 -14.84 6.28
N GLY A 57 3.91 -16.10 5.85
CA GLY A 57 3.81 -17.26 6.73
C GLY A 57 4.89 -17.33 7.81
N ARG A 58 6.05 -16.71 7.57
CA ARG A 58 7.22 -16.72 8.46
C ARG A 58 7.44 -15.42 9.22
N THR A 59 6.82 -14.34 8.78
CA THR A 59 6.97 -13.05 9.45
C THR A 59 6.31 -13.08 10.83
N LYS A 60 6.94 -12.43 11.82
CA LYS A 60 6.44 -12.41 13.21
C LYS A 60 5.15 -11.58 13.35
N ARG A 61 4.97 -10.59 12.47
CA ARG A 61 3.78 -9.72 12.43
C ARG A 61 2.66 -10.43 11.67
N PRO A 62 1.45 -10.60 12.26
CA PRO A 62 0.38 -11.25 11.54
C PRO A 62 -0.08 -10.40 10.34
N PRO A 63 -0.52 -10.99 9.21
CA PRO A 63 -0.89 -10.25 8.00
C PRO A 63 -1.96 -9.18 8.22
N ASP A 64 -2.85 -9.36 9.19
CA ASP A 64 -3.90 -8.39 9.52
C ASP A 64 -3.37 -7.15 10.22
N GLN A 65 -2.24 -7.25 10.92
CA GLN A 65 -1.54 -6.09 11.46
C GLN A 65 -0.79 -5.37 10.34
N ILE A 66 -0.08 -6.11 9.48
CA ILE A 66 0.68 -5.51 8.38
C ILE A 66 -0.24 -4.70 7.47
N ILE A 67 -1.38 -5.27 7.04
CA ILE A 67 -2.32 -4.55 6.16
C ILE A 67 -2.87 -3.27 6.82
N LYS A 68 -3.11 -3.27 8.13
CA LYS A 68 -3.56 -2.08 8.88
C LYS A 68 -2.50 -0.98 8.90
N ASP A 69 -1.22 -1.36 8.95
CA ASP A 69 -0.10 -0.42 9.02
C ASP A 69 0.23 0.23 7.67
N ILE A 70 -0.20 -0.40 6.56
CA ILE A 70 0.07 0.05 5.19
C ILE A 70 -1.16 0.61 4.45
N GLU A 71 -2.39 0.24 4.85
CA GLU A 71 -3.60 0.56 4.08
C GLU A 71 -3.75 2.04 3.75
N GLY A 72 -3.38 2.95 4.67
CA GLY A 72 -3.49 4.38 4.44
C GLY A 72 -2.55 4.89 3.34
N ARG A 73 -1.29 4.45 3.38
CA ARG A 73 -0.24 4.89 2.45
C ARG A 73 -0.36 4.24 1.08
N TYR A 74 -0.81 2.99 1.03
CA TYR A 74 -0.87 2.20 -0.21
C TYR A 74 -2.25 2.17 -0.87
N ALA A 75 -3.31 2.72 -0.25
CA ALA A 75 -4.67 2.65 -0.76
C ALA A 75 -4.80 3.04 -2.24
N GLY A 76 -4.23 4.18 -2.65
CA GLY A 76 -4.33 4.63 -4.04
C GLY A 76 -3.72 3.63 -5.02
N VAL A 77 -2.52 3.12 -4.70
CA VAL A 77 -1.81 2.17 -5.55
C VAL A 77 -2.49 0.81 -5.57
N PHE A 78 -3.02 0.33 -4.44
CA PHE A 78 -3.81 -0.90 -4.41
C PHE A 78 -5.03 -0.82 -5.34
N LEU A 79 -5.80 0.29 -5.28
CA LEU A 79 -6.97 0.46 -6.14
C LEU A 79 -6.59 0.59 -7.61
N LEU A 80 -5.49 1.28 -7.92
CA LEU A 80 -4.97 1.40 -9.28
C LEU A 80 -4.49 0.04 -9.83
N PHE A 81 -3.83 -0.77 -9.01
CA PHE A 81 -3.40 -2.13 -9.37
C PHE A 81 -4.62 -3.02 -9.66
N GLN A 82 -5.65 -2.98 -8.82
CA GLN A 82 -6.90 -3.72 -9.08
C GLN A 82 -7.62 -3.24 -10.34
N MET A 83 -7.57 -1.94 -10.67
CA MET A 83 -8.13 -1.46 -11.94
C MET A 83 -7.35 -2.01 -13.13
N ALA A 84 -6.01 -1.92 -13.11
CA ALA A 84 -5.15 -2.48 -14.15
C ALA A 84 -5.38 -3.98 -14.33
N ALA A 85 -5.67 -4.69 -13.23
CA ALA A 85 -6.05 -6.09 -13.21
C ALA A 85 -7.27 -6.43 -14.04
N LEU A 86 -8.32 -5.66 -13.81
CA LEU A 86 -9.56 -5.83 -14.53
C LEU A 86 -9.39 -5.44 -15.99
N VAL A 87 -8.65 -4.36 -16.28
CA VAL A 87 -8.40 -3.91 -17.67
C VAL A 87 -7.76 -5.03 -18.47
N VAL A 88 -6.63 -5.59 -18.01
CA VAL A 88 -5.91 -6.64 -18.76
C VAL A 88 -6.76 -7.90 -18.93
N THR A 89 -7.61 -8.22 -17.95
CA THR A 89 -8.50 -9.39 -17.96
C THR A 89 -9.66 -9.22 -18.92
N ILE A 90 -10.38 -8.11 -18.83
CA ILE A 90 -11.51 -7.79 -19.71
C ILE A 90 -10.99 -7.63 -21.14
N PHE A 91 -9.91 -6.89 -21.34
CA PHE A 91 -9.29 -6.71 -22.65
C PHE A 91 -8.90 -8.05 -23.27
N GLY A 92 -8.14 -8.88 -22.55
CA GLY A 92 -7.70 -10.18 -23.06
C GLY A 92 -8.88 -11.11 -23.38
N PHE A 93 -9.88 -11.17 -22.52
CA PHE A 93 -11.10 -11.96 -22.76
C PHE A 93 -11.85 -11.49 -24.00
N VAL A 94 -12.05 -10.19 -24.15
CA VAL A 94 -12.81 -9.65 -25.29
C VAL A 94 -12.02 -9.81 -26.59
N ALA A 95 -10.77 -9.36 -26.63
CA ALA A 95 -9.96 -9.35 -27.83
C ALA A 95 -9.58 -10.75 -28.31
N TYR A 96 -9.28 -11.67 -27.38
CA TYR A 96 -8.66 -12.96 -27.74
C TYR A 96 -9.59 -14.16 -27.61
N LEU A 97 -10.82 -13.98 -27.12
CA LEU A 97 -11.84 -15.04 -27.08
C LEU A 97 -13.19 -14.55 -27.58
N TRP A 98 -13.79 -13.57 -26.91
CA TRP A 98 -15.21 -13.27 -27.07
C TRP A 98 -15.52 -12.72 -28.46
N GLN A 99 -14.75 -11.75 -28.94
CA GLN A 99 -14.92 -11.20 -30.28
C GLN A 99 -14.58 -12.23 -31.38
N PRO A 100 -13.49 -13.01 -31.30
CA PRO A 100 -13.23 -14.09 -32.26
C PRO A 100 -14.33 -15.15 -32.38
N ILE A 101 -14.99 -15.52 -31.27
CA ILE A 101 -15.99 -16.60 -31.26
C ILE A 101 -17.41 -16.09 -31.53
N VAL A 102 -17.80 -14.95 -30.94
CA VAL A 102 -19.17 -14.44 -30.96
C VAL A 102 -19.38 -13.35 -32.02
N GLY A 103 -18.30 -12.70 -32.49
CA GLY A 103 -18.36 -11.62 -33.48
C GLY A 103 -18.69 -10.24 -32.91
N GLU A 104 -19.02 -9.30 -33.81
CA GLU A 104 -19.38 -7.91 -33.50
C GLU A 104 -20.79 -7.82 -32.87
N GLY A 105 -20.98 -6.95 -31.86
CA GLY A 105 -22.27 -6.75 -31.16
C GLY A 105 -22.41 -7.48 -29.81
N SER A 106 -21.35 -8.13 -29.34
CA SER A 106 -21.35 -9.01 -28.17
C SER A 106 -21.11 -8.32 -26.81
N ALA A 107 -21.08 -6.98 -26.80
CA ALA A 107 -20.81 -6.15 -25.62
C ALA A 107 -21.81 -6.38 -24.47
N LEU A 108 -23.08 -6.64 -24.79
CA LEU A 108 -24.10 -6.95 -23.80
C LEU A 108 -23.79 -8.26 -23.05
N GLY A 109 -23.30 -9.28 -23.75
CA GLY A 109 -22.93 -10.56 -23.14
C GLY A 109 -21.77 -10.43 -22.15
N VAL A 110 -20.73 -9.66 -22.54
CA VAL A 110 -19.60 -9.34 -21.65
C VAL A 110 -20.09 -8.55 -20.44
N ALA A 111 -20.91 -7.53 -20.65
CA ALA A 111 -21.46 -6.72 -19.55
C ALA A 111 -22.27 -7.56 -18.57
N LEU A 112 -23.15 -8.44 -19.07
CA LEU A 112 -23.92 -9.37 -18.24
C LEU A 112 -23.03 -10.34 -17.46
N LEU A 113 -21.98 -10.88 -18.09
CA LEU A 113 -21.02 -11.77 -17.43
C LEU A 113 -20.26 -11.05 -16.31
N LEU A 114 -19.78 -9.83 -16.56
CA LEU A 114 -19.09 -9.02 -15.55
C LEU A 114 -20.03 -8.66 -14.39
N LEU A 115 -21.28 -8.29 -14.68
CA LEU A 115 -22.28 -8.01 -13.65
C LEU A 115 -22.60 -9.26 -12.81
N PHE A 116 -22.72 -10.42 -13.45
CA PHE A 116 -22.96 -11.68 -12.76
C PHE A 116 -21.80 -12.06 -11.84
N ALA A 117 -20.55 -11.98 -12.33
CA ALA A 117 -19.38 -12.23 -11.50
C ALA A 117 -19.26 -11.23 -10.33
N CYS A 118 -19.59 -9.95 -10.55
CA CYS A 118 -19.66 -8.96 -9.46
C CYS A 118 -20.76 -9.29 -8.45
N ALA A 119 -21.93 -9.73 -8.91
CA ALA A 119 -23.03 -10.12 -8.03
C ALA A 119 -22.62 -11.32 -7.15
N ILE A 120 -21.90 -12.29 -7.71
CA ILE A 120 -21.32 -13.40 -6.94
C ILE A 120 -20.34 -12.87 -5.88
N GLY A 121 -19.38 -12.02 -6.28
CA GLY A 121 -18.39 -11.44 -5.36
C GLY A 121 -19.00 -10.53 -4.28
N HIS A 122 -20.16 -9.93 -4.56
CA HIS A 122 -20.95 -9.17 -3.59
C HIS A 122 -21.70 -10.07 -2.60
N ALA A 123 -22.35 -11.12 -3.12
CA ALA A 123 -23.26 -11.96 -2.33
C ALA A 123 -22.53 -13.00 -1.47
N LEU A 124 -21.37 -13.48 -1.91
CA LEU A 124 -20.64 -14.55 -1.24
C LEU A 124 -19.52 -14.03 -0.34
N SER A 125 -19.35 -14.66 0.82
CA SER A 125 -18.15 -14.48 1.64
C SER A 125 -16.93 -15.14 0.99
N LEU A 126 -15.72 -14.76 1.42
CA LEU A 126 -14.50 -15.38 0.92
C LEU A 126 -14.47 -16.91 1.18
N GLN A 127 -15.07 -17.38 2.28
CA GLN A 127 -15.19 -18.82 2.54
C GLN A 127 -16.12 -19.53 1.54
N GLN A 128 -17.22 -18.88 1.15
CA GLN A 128 -18.13 -19.42 0.14
C GLN A 128 -17.48 -19.37 -1.26
N LEU A 129 -16.79 -18.28 -1.60
CA LEU A 129 -15.99 -18.19 -2.83
C LEU A 129 -14.90 -19.25 -2.89
N LYS A 130 -14.24 -19.56 -1.76
CA LYS A 130 -13.28 -20.66 -1.68
C LYS A 130 -13.89 -21.99 -2.13
N LEU A 131 -15.12 -22.30 -1.71
CA LEU A 131 -15.82 -23.52 -2.13
C LEU A 131 -16.23 -23.46 -3.60
N LEU A 132 -16.73 -22.31 -4.05
CA LEU A 132 -17.07 -22.10 -5.46
C LEU A 132 -15.84 -22.28 -6.37
N HIS A 133 -14.67 -21.79 -5.95
CA HIS A 133 -13.43 -21.88 -6.72
C HIS A 133 -12.89 -23.31 -6.81
N ILE A 134 -13.20 -24.19 -5.85
CA ILE A 134 -12.95 -25.62 -5.98
C ILE A 134 -13.77 -26.18 -7.15
N VAL A 135 -15.07 -25.84 -7.22
CA VAL A 135 -15.95 -26.27 -8.31
C VAL A 135 -15.48 -25.70 -9.65
N TYR A 136 -15.19 -24.40 -9.70
CA TYR A 136 -14.61 -23.75 -10.88
C TYR A 136 -13.33 -24.43 -11.34
N THR A 137 -12.44 -24.81 -10.42
CA THR A 137 -11.20 -25.52 -10.78
C THR A 137 -11.51 -26.86 -11.46
N VAL A 138 -12.42 -27.65 -10.89
CA VAL A 138 -12.79 -28.96 -11.46
C VAL A 138 -13.40 -28.79 -12.85
N VAL A 139 -14.40 -27.91 -12.99
CA VAL A 139 -15.09 -27.68 -14.27
C VAL A 139 -14.15 -27.09 -15.31
N GLY A 140 -13.35 -26.09 -14.91
CA GLY A 140 -12.43 -25.40 -15.80
C GLY A 140 -11.30 -26.29 -16.30
N VAL A 141 -10.65 -27.04 -15.40
CA VAL A 141 -9.58 -27.97 -15.80
C VAL A 141 -10.15 -29.09 -16.67
N ALA A 142 -11.34 -29.62 -16.37
CA ALA A 142 -11.98 -30.61 -17.23
C ALA A 142 -12.23 -30.05 -18.63
N ALA A 143 -12.77 -28.83 -18.75
CA ALA A 143 -12.97 -28.16 -20.02
C ALA A 143 -11.65 -27.92 -20.76
N GLY A 144 -10.61 -27.46 -20.07
CA GLY A 144 -9.27 -27.27 -20.66
C GLY A 144 -8.61 -28.58 -21.11
N ILE A 145 -8.83 -29.70 -20.42
CA ILE A 145 -8.36 -31.03 -20.85
C ILE A 145 -9.11 -31.51 -22.09
N VAL A 146 -10.44 -31.36 -22.13
CA VAL A 146 -11.26 -31.67 -23.32
C VAL A 146 -10.77 -30.86 -24.52
N LEU A 147 -10.54 -29.55 -24.31
CA LEU A 147 -10.01 -28.64 -25.31
C LEU A 147 -8.64 -29.11 -25.83
N LEU A 148 -7.70 -29.42 -24.93
CA LEU A 148 -6.36 -29.88 -25.28
C LEU A 148 -6.40 -31.18 -26.11
N ILE A 149 -7.16 -32.17 -25.66
CA ILE A 149 -7.24 -33.48 -26.33
C ILE A 149 -7.85 -33.31 -27.72
N GLY A 150 -8.95 -32.57 -27.84
CA GLY A 150 -9.62 -32.39 -29.12
C GLY A 150 -8.79 -31.55 -30.10
N LEU A 151 -8.18 -30.45 -29.65
CA LEU A 151 -7.35 -29.62 -30.54
C LEU A 151 -6.10 -30.36 -31.04
N ARG A 152 -5.53 -31.27 -30.25
CA ARG A 152 -4.44 -32.16 -30.69
C ARG A 152 -4.86 -33.13 -31.79
N GLN A 153 -6.15 -33.48 -31.88
CA GLN A 153 -6.67 -34.35 -32.92
C GLN A 153 -7.03 -33.58 -34.20
N THR A 154 -7.20 -32.26 -34.11
CA THR A 154 -7.57 -31.41 -35.25
C THR A 154 -6.40 -30.69 -35.90
N SER A 155 -5.20 -30.73 -35.30
CA SER A 155 -4.04 -29.96 -35.72
C SER A 155 -2.85 -30.87 -36.02
N ASP A 156 -2.22 -30.66 -37.17
CA ASP A 156 -0.97 -31.32 -37.56
C ASP A 156 0.29 -30.51 -37.15
N TYR A 157 0.12 -29.49 -36.31
CA TYR A 157 1.26 -28.68 -35.87
C TYR A 157 2.25 -29.52 -35.05
N PRO A 158 3.55 -29.55 -35.41
CA PRO A 158 4.53 -30.46 -34.81
C PRO A 158 4.89 -30.13 -33.35
N GLY A 159 4.33 -29.05 -32.80
CA GLY A 159 4.63 -28.53 -31.46
C GLY A 159 5.59 -27.34 -31.50
N VAL A 160 5.68 -26.62 -30.38
CA VAL A 160 6.58 -25.47 -30.25
C VAL A 160 8.04 -25.93 -30.02
N PRO A 161 9.03 -25.18 -30.54
CA PRO A 161 10.43 -25.50 -30.30
C PRO A 161 10.81 -25.35 -28.82
N LEU A 162 11.97 -25.89 -28.44
CA LEU A 162 12.53 -25.68 -27.11
C LEU A 162 12.77 -24.19 -26.84
N GLU A 163 13.33 -23.47 -27.83
CA GLU A 163 13.61 -22.03 -27.76
C GLU A 163 13.41 -21.35 -29.12
N LYS A 164 12.98 -20.09 -29.07
CA LYS A 164 12.91 -19.19 -30.23
C LYS A 164 13.08 -17.75 -29.76
N PHE A 165 14.24 -17.44 -29.19
CA PHE A 165 14.49 -16.13 -28.61
C PHE A 165 14.81 -15.08 -29.67
N ASP A 166 14.27 -13.87 -29.45
CA ASP A 166 14.57 -12.69 -30.26
C ASP A 166 15.06 -11.54 -29.37
N SER A 167 15.35 -10.39 -29.98
CA SER A 167 15.79 -9.20 -29.25
C SER A 167 14.79 -8.74 -28.19
N ARG A 168 13.48 -8.89 -28.43
CA ARG A 168 12.43 -8.53 -27.49
C ARG A 168 12.39 -9.50 -26.31
N PHE A 169 12.59 -10.79 -26.55
CA PHE A 169 12.70 -11.79 -25.48
C PHE A 169 13.75 -11.36 -24.46
N TYR A 170 14.98 -11.11 -24.89
CA TYR A 170 16.07 -10.70 -24.00
C TYR A 170 15.78 -9.39 -23.26
N GLY A 171 15.12 -8.44 -23.92
CA GLY A 171 14.67 -7.21 -23.28
C GLY A 171 13.59 -7.43 -22.22
N LEU A 172 12.66 -8.36 -22.46
CA LEU A 172 11.51 -8.64 -21.59
C LEU A 172 11.83 -9.56 -20.40
N ILE A 173 13.02 -10.19 -20.35
CA ILE A 173 13.42 -11.05 -19.22
C ILE A 173 13.31 -10.29 -17.90
N MET A 174 13.91 -9.11 -17.78
CA MET A 174 13.92 -8.36 -16.51
C MET A 174 12.54 -7.79 -16.14
N PRO A 175 11.79 -7.17 -17.07
CA PRO A 175 10.39 -6.81 -16.84
C PRO A 175 9.54 -7.98 -16.31
N THR A 176 9.71 -9.17 -16.90
CA THR A 176 9.03 -10.41 -16.50
C THR A 176 9.43 -10.81 -15.08
N LEU A 177 10.74 -10.92 -14.80
CA LEU A 177 11.23 -11.34 -13.49
C LEU A 177 10.78 -10.38 -12.39
N ILE A 178 11.06 -9.08 -12.53
CA ILE A 178 10.81 -8.09 -11.49
C ILE A 178 9.29 -7.89 -11.31
N GLY A 179 8.55 -7.72 -12.40
CA GLY A 179 7.10 -7.51 -12.35
C GLY A 179 6.37 -8.68 -11.69
N PHE A 180 6.68 -9.92 -12.06
CA PHE A 180 5.98 -11.08 -11.51
C PHE A 180 6.41 -11.48 -10.11
N LEU A 181 7.66 -11.27 -9.72
CA LEU A 181 8.10 -11.50 -8.34
C LEU A 181 7.41 -10.54 -7.36
N LEU A 182 7.11 -9.33 -7.82
CA LEU A 182 6.58 -8.25 -6.99
C LEU A 182 5.06 -8.10 -7.08
N GLY A 183 4.44 -8.46 -8.20
CA GLY A 183 3.01 -8.25 -8.48
C GLY A 183 2.05 -8.67 -7.37
N PRO A 184 2.17 -9.88 -6.78
CA PRO A 184 1.22 -10.35 -5.75
C PRO A 184 1.13 -9.44 -4.52
N TRP A 185 2.16 -8.63 -4.25
CA TRP A 185 2.19 -7.74 -3.09
C TRP A 185 1.21 -6.58 -3.20
N LEU A 186 0.90 -6.11 -4.40
CA LEU A 186 -0.12 -5.05 -4.60
C LEU A 186 -1.51 -5.59 -4.88
N ASP A 187 -1.69 -6.91 -4.87
CA ASP A 187 -3.00 -7.52 -5.04
C ASP A 187 -3.73 -7.66 -3.70
N ILE A 188 -4.77 -6.85 -3.49
CA ILE A 188 -5.65 -6.90 -2.30
C ILE A 188 -6.27 -8.29 -2.13
N GLN A 189 -6.55 -9.00 -3.23
CA GLN A 189 -7.14 -10.32 -3.20
C GLN A 189 -6.24 -11.33 -2.47
N HIS A 190 -4.92 -11.17 -2.56
CA HIS A 190 -3.96 -12.00 -1.84
C HIS A 190 -3.84 -11.60 -0.37
N TRP A 191 -3.86 -10.30 -0.06
CA TRP A 191 -3.90 -9.83 1.33
C TRP A 191 -5.14 -10.31 2.09
N GLN A 192 -6.33 -10.22 1.48
CA GLN A 192 -7.57 -10.71 2.10
C GLN A 192 -7.50 -12.20 2.43
N ARG A 193 -6.95 -13.02 1.52
CA ARG A 193 -6.75 -14.45 1.72
C ARG A 193 -5.74 -14.74 2.82
N ALA A 194 -4.57 -14.10 2.80
CA ALA A 194 -3.54 -14.30 3.82
C ALA A 194 -4.06 -13.97 5.24
N VAL A 195 -4.81 -12.86 5.37
CA VAL A 195 -5.49 -12.49 6.62
C VAL A 195 -6.49 -13.56 7.06
N THR A 196 -7.33 -14.04 6.14
CA THR A 196 -8.39 -15.00 6.46
C THR A 196 -7.83 -16.39 6.80
N ILE A 197 -6.82 -16.87 6.06
CA ILE A 197 -6.10 -18.11 6.35
C ILE A 197 -5.54 -18.08 7.77
N LYS A 198 -4.87 -16.97 8.14
CA LYS A 198 -4.29 -16.83 9.48
C LYS A 198 -5.36 -16.80 10.57
N ARG A 199 -6.49 -16.12 10.34
CA ARG A 199 -7.64 -16.08 11.27
C ARG A 199 -8.28 -17.44 11.48
N GLU A 200 -8.33 -18.29 10.45
CA GLU A 200 -8.79 -19.68 10.53
C GLU A 200 -7.75 -20.63 11.18
N GLY A 201 -6.61 -20.09 11.66
CA GLY A 201 -5.52 -20.85 12.25
C GLY A 201 -4.74 -21.69 11.22
N GLY A 202 -4.84 -21.36 9.93
CA GLY A 202 -4.13 -21.99 8.83
C GLY A 202 -2.70 -21.47 8.65
N ASP A 203 -1.94 -22.18 7.81
CA ASP A 203 -0.58 -21.80 7.41
C ASP A 203 -0.61 -21.12 6.05
N VAL A 204 -0.26 -19.84 6.02
CA VAL A 204 -0.24 -19.02 4.80
C VAL A 204 0.78 -19.55 3.79
N GLY A 205 1.97 -19.97 4.25
CA GLY A 205 3.02 -20.47 3.38
C GLY A 205 2.63 -21.78 2.70
N MET A 206 2.05 -22.72 3.43
CA MET A 206 1.55 -23.98 2.85
C MET A 206 0.38 -23.74 1.87
N ALA A 207 -0.56 -22.87 2.22
CA ALA A 207 -1.70 -22.55 1.37
C ALA A 207 -1.25 -21.95 0.02
N TYR A 208 -0.33 -20.98 0.06
CA TYR A 208 0.24 -20.37 -1.14
C TYR A 208 1.19 -21.30 -1.90
N GLY A 209 1.89 -22.22 -1.23
CA GLY A 209 2.62 -23.30 -1.91
C GLY A 209 1.71 -24.17 -2.77
N GLY A 210 0.58 -24.62 -2.20
CA GLY A 210 -0.43 -25.35 -2.97
C GLY A 210 -1.06 -24.50 -4.08
N GLY A 211 -1.40 -23.24 -3.79
CA GLY A 211 -1.99 -22.31 -4.75
C GLY A 211 -1.06 -21.99 -5.93
N ALA A 212 0.21 -21.75 -5.67
CA ALA A 212 1.22 -21.48 -6.69
C ALA A 212 1.48 -22.70 -7.58
N LEU A 213 1.51 -23.91 -7.00
CA LEU A 213 1.64 -25.14 -7.77
C LEU A 213 0.41 -25.40 -8.66
N LEU A 214 -0.79 -25.17 -8.14
CA LEU A 214 -2.03 -25.31 -8.92
C LEU A 214 -2.08 -24.27 -10.05
N PHE A 215 -1.70 -23.02 -9.76
CA PHE A 215 -1.57 -21.95 -10.75
C PHE A 215 -0.59 -22.32 -11.87
N PHE A 216 0.58 -22.88 -11.53
CA PHE A 216 1.50 -23.42 -12.53
C PHE A 216 0.83 -24.46 -13.44
N GLY A 217 0.02 -25.35 -12.86
CA GLY A 217 -0.77 -26.32 -13.62
C GLY A 217 -1.72 -25.67 -14.62
N PHE A 218 -2.38 -24.56 -14.25
CA PHE A 218 -3.23 -23.79 -15.17
C PHE A 218 -2.45 -23.18 -16.32
N LEU A 219 -1.30 -22.55 -16.02
CA LEU A 219 -0.42 -21.98 -17.05
C LEU A 219 0.10 -23.07 -18.00
N PHE A 220 0.47 -24.23 -17.46
CA PHE A 220 0.97 -25.34 -18.24
C PHE A 220 -0.11 -25.94 -19.13
N LEU A 221 -1.36 -26.03 -18.66
CA LEU A 221 -2.50 -26.44 -19.49
C LEU A 221 -2.72 -25.49 -20.67
N ASN A 222 -2.62 -24.18 -20.44
CA ASN A 222 -2.69 -23.18 -21.51
C ASN A 222 -1.54 -23.33 -22.51
N ALA A 223 -0.31 -23.52 -22.03
CA ALA A 223 0.86 -23.74 -22.88
C ALA A 223 0.77 -25.03 -23.71
N LEU A 224 0.30 -26.14 -23.11
CA LEU A 224 0.06 -27.40 -23.83
C LEU A 224 -0.99 -27.23 -24.92
N THR A 225 -2.05 -26.49 -24.63
CA THR A 225 -3.14 -26.21 -25.59
C THR A 225 -2.64 -25.33 -26.74
N ALA A 226 -1.90 -24.27 -26.42
CA ALA A 226 -1.26 -23.42 -27.42
C ALA A 226 -0.28 -24.21 -28.31
N SER A 227 0.56 -25.04 -27.69
CA SER A 227 1.54 -25.88 -28.37
C SER A 227 0.90 -26.90 -29.32
N ALA A 228 -0.35 -27.31 -29.07
CA ALA A 228 -1.07 -28.20 -29.98
C ALA A 228 -1.51 -27.53 -31.29
N VAL A 229 -1.70 -26.21 -31.31
CA VAL A 229 -2.31 -25.50 -32.46
C VAL A 229 -1.34 -24.57 -33.20
N GLY A 230 -0.24 -24.18 -32.56
CA GLY A 230 0.72 -23.25 -33.15
C GLY A 230 0.19 -21.82 -33.27
N PRO A 231 0.93 -20.90 -33.91
CA PRO A 231 0.60 -19.47 -33.99
C PRO A 231 -0.45 -19.15 -35.08
N ILE A 232 -1.47 -20.00 -35.24
CA ILE A 232 -2.59 -19.74 -36.17
C ILE A 232 -3.35 -18.48 -35.75
N GLY A 233 -3.93 -17.75 -36.71
CA GLY A 233 -4.75 -16.58 -36.41
C GLY A 233 -4.01 -15.46 -35.67
N SER A 234 -2.71 -15.29 -35.93
CA SER A 234 -1.91 -14.22 -35.33
C SER A 234 -2.49 -12.84 -35.68
N ILE A 235 -2.69 -12.00 -34.66
CA ILE A 235 -3.28 -10.66 -34.82
C ILE A 235 -2.16 -9.64 -34.84
N LEU A 236 -2.12 -8.78 -35.86
CA LEU A 236 -1.21 -7.63 -35.90
C LEU A 236 -1.80 -6.50 -35.05
N SER A 237 -1.10 -6.08 -34.00
CA SER A 237 -1.56 -4.97 -33.14
C SER A 237 -1.27 -3.60 -33.76
N ILE A 238 -1.77 -2.52 -33.15
CA ILE A 238 -1.58 -1.13 -33.60
C ILE A 238 -0.11 -0.72 -33.76
N ASP A 239 0.80 -1.37 -33.04
CA ASP A 239 2.25 -1.20 -33.12
C ASP A 239 2.90 -1.97 -34.27
N GLY A 240 2.11 -2.68 -35.09
CA GLY A 240 2.60 -3.49 -36.20
C GLY A 240 3.27 -4.79 -35.75
N LEU A 241 3.10 -5.22 -34.50
CA LEU A 241 3.70 -6.46 -33.98
C LEU A 241 2.71 -7.62 -33.98
N PRO A 242 3.14 -8.83 -34.42
CA PRO A 242 2.28 -10.00 -34.40
C PRO A 242 2.10 -10.52 -32.97
N SER A 243 0.87 -10.90 -32.66
CA SER A 243 0.44 -11.40 -31.37
C SER A 243 -0.22 -12.77 -31.55
N ALA A 244 0.00 -13.69 -30.61
CA ALA A 244 -0.38 -15.10 -30.68
C ALA A 244 -1.41 -15.51 -29.61
N GLN A 245 -1.91 -14.54 -28.85
CA GLN A 245 -2.87 -14.71 -27.76
C GLN A 245 -4.19 -15.32 -28.25
N GLY A 246 -4.62 -14.94 -29.47
CA GLY A 246 -5.85 -15.39 -30.10
C GLY A 246 -5.76 -16.77 -30.80
N SER A 247 -4.60 -17.42 -30.80
CA SER A 247 -4.39 -18.63 -31.61
C SER A 247 -5.28 -19.81 -31.21
N VAL A 248 -5.54 -19.98 -29.91
CA VAL A 248 -6.47 -21.03 -29.45
C VAL A 248 -7.90 -20.73 -29.90
N SER A 249 -8.34 -19.46 -29.88
CA SER A 249 -9.66 -19.09 -30.41
C SER A 249 -9.78 -19.39 -31.89
N ALA A 250 -8.79 -18.96 -32.70
CA ALA A 250 -8.77 -19.23 -34.13
C ALA A 250 -8.85 -20.72 -34.43
N ALA A 251 -8.11 -21.54 -33.69
CA ALA A 251 -8.18 -23.00 -33.82
C ALA A 251 -9.55 -23.57 -33.45
N THR A 252 -10.20 -23.06 -32.39
CA THR A 252 -11.55 -23.52 -32.02
C THR A 252 -12.63 -23.11 -33.01
N VAL A 253 -12.50 -21.94 -33.64
CA VAL A 253 -13.41 -21.49 -34.71
C VAL A 253 -13.26 -22.40 -35.93
N LEU A 254 -12.02 -22.67 -36.36
CA LEU A 254 -11.75 -23.60 -37.46
C LEU A 254 -12.26 -25.01 -37.14
N ALA A 255 -12.09 -25.49 -35.91
CA ALA A 255 -12.60 -26.79 -35.50
C ALA A 255 -14.14 -26.83 -35.50
N ALA A 256 -14.81 -25.73 -35.12
CA ALA A 256 -16.26 -25.62 -35.17
C ALA A 256 -16.79 -25.69 -36.61
N GLU A 257 -16.12 -25.02 -37.56
CA GLU A 257 -16.43 -25.10 -39.00
C GLU A 257 -16.27 -26.52 -39.54
N ASN A 258 -15.33 -27.30 -38.97
CA ASN A 258 -15.09 -28.71 -39.30
C ASN A 258 -15.94 -29.70 -38.47
N GLY A 259 -17.04 -29.24 -37.87
CA GLY A 259 -18.00 -30.11 -37.17
C GLY A 259 -17.66 -30.44 -35.72
N GLN A 260 -16.72 -29.72 -35.09
CA GLN A 260 -16.33 -29.89 -33.69
C GLN A 260 -16.60 -28.64 -32.81
N PRO A 261 -17.84 -28.12 -32.76
CA PRO A 261 -18.17 -26.88 -32.05
C PRO A 261 -18.00 -26.98 -30.53
N TYR A 262 -17.97 -28.20 -29.98
CA TYR A 262 -17.75 -28.45 -28.55
C TYR A 262 -16.39 -27.94 -28.06
N LEU A 263 -15.39 -27.78 -28.94
CA LEU A 263 -14.09 -27.20 -28.59
C LEU A 263 -14.16 -25.71 -28.32
N ALA A 264 -14.95 -24.96 -29.09
CA ALA A 264 -15.23 -23.55 -28.79
C ALA A 264 -15.94 -23.42 -27.44
N VAL A 265 -16.93 -24.29 -27.16
CA VAL A 265 -17.63 -24.33 -25.86
C VAL A 265 -16.66 -24.62 -24.72
N ALA A 266 -15.78 -25.61 -24.87
CA ALA A 266 -14.77 -25.95 -23.87
C ALA A 266 -13.83 -24.77 -23.58
N PHE A 267 -13.40 -24.05 -24.63
CA PHE A 267 -12.55 -22.88 -24.45
C PHE A 267 -13.28 -21.70 -23.79
N VAL A 268 -14.54 -21.47 -24.15
CA VAL A 268 -15.41 -20.49 -23.49
C VAL A 268 -15.58 -20.82 -22.01
N ILE A 269 -15.84 -22.08 -21.63
CA ILE A 269 -15.96 -22.47 -20.23
C ILE A 269 -14.66 -22.18 -19.46
N TRP A 270 -13.51 -22.55 -20.03
CA TRP A 270 -12.22 -22.38 -19.37
C TRP A 270 -11.87 -20.90 -19.13
N THR A 271 -12.08 -20.06 -20.15
CA THR A 271 -11.84 -18.62 -20.07
C THR A 271 -12.86 -17.87 -19.22
N VAL A 272 -14.15 -18.24 -19.28
CA VAL A 272 -15.20 -17.66 -18.43
C VAL A 272 -14.90 -17.94 -16.95
N ILE A 273 -14.41 -19.13 -16.62
CA ILE A 273 -13.99 -19.45 -15.24
C ILE A 273 -12.82 -18.57 -14.79
N ALA A 274 -11.81 -18.39 -15.64
CA ALA A 274 -10.68 -17.50 -15.34
C ALA A 274 -11.13 -16.04 -15.14
N LEU A 275 -12.00 -15.52 -16.02
CA LEU A 275 -12.58 -14.18 -15.88
C LEU A 275 -13.45 -14.05 -14.63
N ALA A 276 -14.41 -14.98 -14.42
CA ALA A 276 -15.37 -14.91 -13.32
C ALA A 276 -14.66 -14.95 -11.97
N SER A 277 -13.74 -15.90 -11.77
CA SER A 277 -12.96 -16.04 -10.53
C SER A 277 -12.02 -14.86 -10.24
N THR A 278 -11.60 -14.12 -11.28
CA THR A 278 -10.86 -12.87 -11.12
C THR A 278 -11.79 -11.74 -10.66
N VAL A 279 -12.95 -11.61 -11.31
CA VAL A 279 -13.90 -10.49 -11.08
C VAL A 279 -14.64 -10.65 -9.76
N ASP A 280 -15.07 -11.86 -9.39
CA ASP A 280 -15.72 -12.11 -8.10
C ASP A 280 -14.76 -11.89 -6.92
N SER A 281 -13.50 -12.33 -7.05
CA SER A 281 -12.43 -12.11 -6.08
C SER A 281 -12.07 -10.63 -5.96
N PHE A 282 -11.93 -9.94 -7.10
CA PHE A 282 -11.73 -8.50 -7.14
C PHE A 282 -12.82 -7.78 -6.35
N TYR A 283 -14.09 -8.11 -6.62
CA TYR A 283 -15.20 -7.44 -5.96
C TYR A 283 -15.17 -7.71 -4.45
N CYS A 284 -15.06 -8.98 -4.05
CA CYS A 284 -15.04 -9.38 -2.64
C CYS A 284 -13.89 -8.73 -1.87
N ALA A 285 -12.68 -8.74 -2.43
CA ALA A 285 -11.48 -8.23 -1.79
C ALA A 285 -11.45 -6.70 -1.74
N THR A 286 -11.83 -6.04 -2.83
CA THR A 286 -11.86 -4.58 -2.89
C THR A 286 -12.95 -4.01 -2.00
N SER A 287 -14.13 -4.65 -1.93
CA SER A 287 -15.17 -4.25 -0.99
C SER A 287 -14.73 -4.43 0.46
N TRP A 288 -14.04 -5.53 0.78
CA TRP A 288 -13.44 -5.75 2.09
C TRP A 288 -12.44 -4.64 2.47
N PHE A 289 -11.56 -4.25 1.54
CA PHE A 289 -10.58 -3.20 1.75
C PHE A 289 -11.24 -1.82 1.95
N LEU A 290 -12.19 -1.45 1.09
CA LEU A 290 -12.90 -0.17 1.17
C LEU A 290 -13.76 -0.06 2.43
N LYS A 291 -14.44 -1.15 2.84
CA LYS A 291 -15.17 -1.18 4.13
C LYS A 291 -14.23 -0.92 5.30
N GLY A 292 -13.08 -1.59 5.33
CA GLY A 292 -12.06 -1.40 6.37
C GLY A 292 -11.59 0.05 6.47
N LYS A 293 -11.38 0.70 5.31
CA LYS A 293 -10.96 2.10 5.22
C LYS A 293 -12.07 3.08 5.63
N ASN A 294 -13.29 2.89 5.13
CA ASN A 294 -14.41 3.79 5.40
C ASN A 294 -14.79 3.79 6.89
N LEU A 295 -14.78 2.62 7.54
CA LEU A 295 -15.01 2.50 8.99
C LEU A 295 -14.01 3.29 9.85
N ARG A 296 -12.82 3.61 9.32
CA ARG A 296 -11.77 4.35 10.01
C ARG A 296 -11.62 5.79 9.53
N SER A 297 -12.42 6.19 8.55
CA SER A 297 -12.35 7.52 7.94
C SER A 297 -13.15 8.52 8.75
N ASN A 298 -12.52 9.65 9.08
CA ASN A 298 -13.20 10.82 9.69
C ASN A 298 -13.63 11.84 8.63
N SER A 299 -13.68 11.46 7.34
CA SER A 299 -14.00 12.39 6.25
C SER A 299 -15.48 12.80 6.28
N PRO A 300 -15.81 14.10 6.37
CA PRO A 300 -17.20 14.57 6.32
C PRO A 300 -17.90 14.24 5.00
N LEU A 301 -17.14 14.16 3.88
CA LEU A 301 -17.69 13.82 2.57
C LEU A 301 -18.11 12.35 2.48
N LEU A 302 -17.35 11.44 3.10
CA LEU A 302 -17.71 10.02 3.13
C LEU A 302 -18.92 9.74 4.03
N ALA A 303 -19.18 10.58 5.03
CA ALA A 303 -20.36 10.47 5.89
C ALA A 303 -21.69 10.75 5.15
N LEU A 304 -21.65 11.44 4.00
CA LEU A 304 -22.82 11.74 3.18
C LEU A 304 -23.18 10.63 2.19
N ILE A 305 -22.28 9.66 1.97
CA ILE A 305 -22.46 8.58 1.00
C ILE A 305 -22.84 7.31 1.77
N PRO A 306 -23.92 6.59 1.38
CA PRO A 306 -24.27 5.32 2.02
C PRO A 306 -23.10 4.32 2.00
N ASP A 307 -22.86 3.63 3.10
CA ASP A 307 -21.73 2.69 3.25
C ASP A 307 -21.65 1.65 2.14
N GLY A 308 -22.80 1.14 1.70
CA GLY A 308 -22.90 0.18 0.60
C GLY A 308 -22.39 0.75 -0.74
N VAL A 309 -22.61 2.05 -0.99
CA VAL A 309 -22.13 2.75 -2.20
C VAL A 309 -20.66 3.11 -2.05
N ALA A 310 -20.26 3.67 -0.90
CA ALA A 310 -18.89 4.08 -0.62
C ALA A 310 -17.89 2.92 -0.62
N SER A 311 -18.36 1.69 -0.33
CA SER A 311 -17.55 0.47 -0.35
C SER A 311 -17.77 -0.43 -1.56
N SER A 312 -18.55 0.04 -2.53
CA SER A 312 -18.79 -0.68 -3.78
C SER A 312 -17.59 -0.54 -4.73
N PRO A 313 -17.00 -1.64 -5.23
CA PRO A 313 -15.94 -1.59 -6.23
C PRO A 313 -16.42 -1.31 -7.67
N LEU A 314 -17.72 -1.11 -7.88
CA LEU A 314 -18.30 -0.99 -9.24
C LEU A 314 -17.71 0.16 -10.05
N TRP A 315 -17.28 1.25 -9.42
CA TRP A 315 -16.67 2.38 -10.13
C TRP A 315 -15.31 2.01 -10.75
N LEU A 316 -14.52 1.16 -10.08
CA LEU A 316 -13.27 0.62 -10.65
C LEU A 316 -13.55 -0.31 -11.83
N LEU A 317 -14.59 -1.15 -11.71
CA LEU A 317 -15.03 -2.01 -12.80
C LEU A 317 -15.48 -1.20 -14.01
N LEU A 318 -16.28 -0.14 -13.81
CA LEU A 318 -16.73 0.73 -14.88
C LEU A 318 -15.55 1.41 -15.58
N GLY A 319 -14.58 1.93 -14.83
CA GLY A 319 -13.35 2.47 -15.38
C GLY A 319 -12.55 1.44 -16.17
N ALA A 320 -12.38 0.24 -15.62
CA ALA A 320 -11.65 -0.84 -16.29
C ALA A 320 -12.34 -1.33 -17.57
N ALA A 321 -13.66 -1.50 -17.53
CA ALA A 321 -14.47 -1.90 -18.68
C ALA A 321 -14.45 -0.84 -19.78
N TRP A 322 -14.50 0.45 -19.41
CA TRP A 322 -14.38 1.54 -20.38
C TRP A 322 -13.02 1.55 -21.08
N ILE A 323 -11.92 1.41 -20.33
CA ILE A 323 -10.57 1.32 -20.91
C ILE A 323 -10.48 0.11 -21.85
N ALA A 324 -10.93 -1.07 -21.42
CA ALA A 324 -10.90 -2.26 -22.28
C ALA A 324 -11.77 -2.09 -23.54
N PHE A 325 -12.98 -1.55 -23.41
CA PHE A 325 -13.92 -1.34 -24.52
C PHE A 325 -13.38 -0.34 -25.56
N THR A 326 -12.62 0.67 -25.15
CA THR A 326 -11.96 1.60 -26.08
C THR A 326 -10.70 1.00 -26.72
N ALA A 327 -9.96 0.17 -25.99
CA ALA A 327 -8.71 -0.42 -26.45
C ALA A 327 -8.87 -1.54 -27.49
N VAL A 328 -9.93 -2.36 -27.35
CA VAL A 328 -10.22 -3.48 -28.27
C VAL A 328 -10.37 -3.01 -29.73
N PRO A 329 -11.29 -2.07 -30.07
CA PRO A 329 -11.44 -1.60 -31.43
C PRO A 329 -10.24 -0.78 -31.92
N ALA A 330 -9.48 -0.18 -31.00
CA ALA A 330 -8.21 0.47 -31.31
C ALA A 330 -7.06 -0.52 -31.56
N ASN A 331 -7.30 -1.83 -31.43
CA ASN A 331 -6.36 -2.91 -31.72
C ASN A 331 -5.04 -2.79 -30.92
N PHE A 332 -5.14 -2.44 -29.64
CA PHE A 332 -3.97 -2.33 -28.77
C PHE A 332 -3.31 -3.69 -28.53
N SER A 333 -2.00 -3.71 -28.31
CA SER A 333 -1.29 -4.91 -27.85
C SER A 333 -1.56 -5.19 -26.36
N LEU A 334 -1.69 -6.45 -25.97
CA LEU A 334 -1.74 -6.87 -24.55
C LEU A 334 -0.54 -6.31 -23.76
N MET A 335 0.60 -6.11 -24.43
CA MET A 335 1.83 -5.63 -23.81
C MET A 335 1.65 -4.29 -23.10
N TYR A 336 0.84 -3.39 -23.64
CA TYR A 336 0.57 -2.08 -23.03
C TYR A 336 -0.18 -2.19 -21.70
N PHE A 337 -0.99 -3.23 -21.53
CA PHE A 337 -1.70 -3.51 -20.28
C PHE A 337 -0.85 -4.29 -19.28
N MET A 338 0.19 -4.97 -19.75
CA MET A 338 1.16 -5.67 -18.90
C MET A 338 2.27 -4.76 -18.37
N MET A 339 2.68 -3.79 -19.17
CA MET A 339 3.77 -2.87 -18.86
C MET A 339 3.66 -2.20 -17.48
N PRO A 340 2.50 -1.71 -17.00
CA PRO A 340 2.37 -1.12 -15.67
C PRO A 340 2.84 -2.03 -14.52
N PHE A 341 2.67 -3.35 -14.64
CA PHE A 341 3.12 -4.33 -13.64
C PHE A 341 4.64 -4.47 -13.59
N ALA A 342 5.31 -4.23 -14.71
CA ALA A 342 6.77 -4.28 -14.83
C ALA A 342 7.44 -2.90 -14.66
N THR A 343 6.66 -1.82 -14.55
CA THR A 343 7.18 -0.45 -14.45
C THR A 343 6.50 0.33 -13.33
N LEU A 344 5.27 0.81 -13.58
CA LEU A 344 4.52 1.73 -12.73
C LEU A 344 4.38 1.26 -11.28
N PHE A 345 4.18 -0.04 -11.10
CA PHE A 345 3.90 -0.66 -9.80
C PHE A 345 5.13 -1.21 -9.09
N VAL A 346 6.29 -1.25 -9.76
CA VAL A 346 7.50 -1.91 -9.24
C VAL A 346 7.97 -1.26 -7.94
N SER A 347 8.04 0.08 -7.91
CA SER A 347 8.51 0.81 -6.74
C SER A 347 7.63 0.56 -5.50
N ALA A 348 6.31 0.68 -5.66
CA ALA A 348 5.38 0.49 -4.56
C ALA A 348 5.40 -0.97 -4.07
N SER A 349 5.44 -1.93 -4.99
CA SER A 349 5.52 -3.35 -4.61
C SER A 349 6.81 -3.66 -3.84
N ALA A 350 7.95 -3.15 -4.30
CA ALA A 350 9.24 -3.37 -3.65
C ALA A 350 9.32 -2.74 -2.25
N ASN A 351 8.84 -1.49 -2.09
CA ASN A 351 8.71 -0.87 -0.77
C ASN A 351 7.85 -1.72 0.16
N LEU A 352 6.72 -2.22 -0.35
CA LEU A 352 5.80 -3.04 0.44
C LEU A 352 6.41 -4.37 0.89
N VAL A 353 7.16 -5.05 0.02
CA VAL A 353 7.91 -6.27 0.39
C VAL A 353 8.87 -5.97 1.53
N CYS A 354 9.66 -4.90 1.41
CA CYS A 354 10.64 -4.53 2.44
C CYS A 354 9.97 -4.13 3.77
N GLU A 355 8.87 -3.38 3.73
CA GLU A 355 8.09 -3.04 4.93
C GLU A 355 7.48 -4.28 5.62
N ALA A 356 7.06 -5.27 4.84
CA ALA A 356 6.57 -6.55 5.36
C ALA A 356 7.70 -7.40 5.99
N LEU A 357 8.93 -7.23 5.52
CA LEU A 357 10.15 -7.80 6.10
C LEU A 357 10.66 -7.01 7.32
N GLY A 358 10.04 -5.87 7.65
CA GLY A 358 10.34 -5.08 8.85
C GLY A 358 11.18 -3.82 8.62
N ALA A 359 11.44 -3.44 7.37
CA ALA A 359 12.08 -2.16 7.06
C ALA A 359 11.19 -0.98 7.48
N LYS A 360 11.81 0.16 7.79
CA LYS A 360 11.05 1.37 8.17
C LYS A 360 10.27 1.92 6.97
N PRO A 361 9.02 2.36 7.17
CA PRO A 361 8.22 3.11 6.20
C PRO A 361 8.98 4.29 5.56
N LYS A 362 9.25 4.23 4.25
CA LYS A 362 9.74 5.38 3.45
C LYS A 362 9.02 5.53 2.10
N PHE A 363 7.92 4.81 1.90
CA PHE A 363 7.17 4.86 0.65
C PHE A 363 6.56 6.25 0.41
N ASP A 364 7.02 6.90 -0.67
CA ASP A 364 6.42 8.10 -1.24
C ASP A 364 5.62 7.72 -2.50
N PRO A 365 4.27 7.78 -2.45
CA PRO A 365 3.44 7.35 -3.57
C PRO A 365 3.59 8.25 -4.81
N VAL A 366 3.81 9.55 -4.64
CA VAL A 366 3.89 10.51 -5.75
C VAL A 366 5.21 10.32 -6.49
N LEU A 367 6.32 10.30 -5.76
CA LEU A 367 7.64 10.07 -6.33
C LEU A 367 7.72 8.70 -7.01
N SER A 368 7.20 7.65 -6.36
CA SER A 368 7.15 6.29 -6.92
C SER A 368 6.37 6.25 -8.22
N PHE A 369 5.23 6.95 -8.29
CA PHE A 369 4.41 7.03 -9.50
C PHE A 369 5.14 7.78 -10.62
N MET A 370 5.78 8.91 -10.34
CA MET A 370 6.55 9.68 -11.34
C MET A 370 7.71 8.86 -11.93
N ILE A 371 8.47 8.16 -11.07
CA ILE A 371 9.54 7.25 -11.50
C ILE A 371 8.96 6.11 -12.35
N GLY A 372 7.82 5.55 -11.93
CA GLY A 372 7.08 4.52 -12.65
C GLY A 372 6.61 4.97 -14.05
N CYS A 373 6.14 6.21 -14.18
CA CYS A 373 5.81 6.80 -15.48
C CYS A 373 7.05 6.95 -16.37
N GLY A 374 8.18 7.42 -15.83
CA GLY A 374 9.44 7.48 -16.56
C GLY A 374 9.91 6.10 -17.04
N SER A 375 9.86 5.11 -16.16
CA SER A 375 10.13 3.70 -16.47
C SER A 375 9.22 3.15 -17.58
N SER A 376 7.93 3.50 -17.55
CA SER A 376 6.94 3.10 -18.56
C SER A 376 7.25 3.67 -19.96
N LEU A 377 7.68 4.93 -20.03
CA LEU A 377 8.07 5.56 -21.30
C LEU A 377 9.29 4.86 -21.92
N ILE A 378 10.31 4.57 -21.10
CA ILE A 378 11.51 3.83 -21.55
C ILE A 378 11.12 2.42 -22.02
N PHE A 379 10.21 1.74 -21.31
CA PHE A 379 9.69 0.45 -21.73
C PHE A 379 9.03 0.53 -23.11
N ILE A 380 8.12 1.48 -23.33
CA ILE A 380 7.37 1.61 -24.59
C ILE A 380 8.33 1.86 -25.76
N ILE A 381 9.29 2.79 -25.60
CA ILE A 381 10.29 3.09 -26.63
C ILE A 381 11.10 1.82 -26.93
N GLY A 382 11.56 1.11 -25.91
CA GLY A 382 12.30 -0.15 -26.07
C GLY A 382 11.49 -1.26 -26.75
N TYR A 383 10.18 -1.30 -26.55
CA TYR A 383 9.30 -2.30 -27.14
C TYR A 383 9.03 -2.07 -28.64
N ILE A 384 8.71 -0.81 -29.00
CA ILE A 384 8.33 -0.42 -30.37
C ILE A 384 9.56 -0.33 -31.28
N GLU A 385 10.67 0.25 -30.81
CA GLU A 385 11.94 0.42 -31.56
C GLU A 385 12.90 -0.78 -31.43
N PRO A 386 12.35 -1.98 -31.15
CA PRO A 386 12.98 -3.10 -30.43
C PRO A 386 14.41 -2.86 -29.88
N VAL A 387 14.56 -1.96 -28.90
CA VAL A 387 15.84 -1.70 -28.20
C VAL A 387 15.88 -2.52 -26.92
N PRO A 388 16.56 -3.68 -26.87
CA PRO A 388 16.47 -4.61 -25.74
C PRO A 388 17.00 -4.00 -24.44
N GLY A 389 18.02 -3.14 -24.53
CA GLY A 389 18.60 -2.46 -23.37
C GLY A 389 17.59 -1.56 -22.64
N PHE A 390 16.68 -0.91 -23.37
CA PHE A 390 15.65 -0.05 -22.77
C PHE A 390 14.58 -0.88 -22.05
N LEU A 391 14.12 -1.97 -22.68
CA LEU A 391 13.23 -2.92 -22.01
C LEU A 391 13.90 -3.50 -20.75
N PHE A 392 15.14 -3.94 -20.87
CA PHE A 392 15.89 -4.56 -19.79
C PHE A 392 16.07 -3.62 -18.59
N ILE A 393 16.42 -2.35 -18.82
CA ILE A 393 16.68 -1.38 -17.74
C ILE A 393 15.39 -0.80 -17.13
N SER A 394 14.28 -0.79 -17.87
CA SER A 394 13.03 -0.16 -17.43
C SER A 394 12.54 -0.57 -16.02
N PRO A 395 12.48 -1.86 -15.62
CA PRO A 395 12.05 -2.21 -14.26
C PRO A 395 13.05 -1.76 -13.19
N PHE A 396 14.34 -1.67 -13.51
CA PHE A 396 15.35 -1.15 -12.57
C PHE A 396 15.18 0.35 -12.33
N ILE A 397 14.78 1.11 -13.36
CA ILE A 397 14.37 2.51 -13.18
C ILE A 397 13.18 2.55 -12.22
N GLY A 398 12.19 1.67 -12.39
CA GLY A 398 11.05 1.54 -11.47
C GLY A 398 11.49 1.25 -10.02
N LEU A 399 12.54 0.45 -9.82
CA LEU A 399 13.07 0.14 -8.48
C LEU A 399 13.74 1.31 -7.77
N ILE A 400 14.11 2.40 -8.46
CA ILE A 400 14.79 3.56 -7.86
C ILE A 400 13.98 4.13 -6.68
N GLY A 401 12.65 4.20 -6.79
CA GLY A 401 11.81 4.72 -5.71
C GLY A 401 11.74 3.83 -4.46
N ALA A 402 12.23 2.58 -4.53
CA ALA A 402 12.35 1.66 -3.39
C ALA A 402 13.79 1.51 -2.88
N LEU A 403 14.76 2.09 -3.58
CA LEU A 403 16.19 1.93 -3.28
C LEU A 403 16.55 2.30 -1.83
N PRO A 404 16.03 3.39 -1.22
CA PRO A 404 16.36 3.73 0.17
C PRO A 404 15.93 2.68 1.21
N VAL A 405 14.88 1.91 0.92
CA VAL A 405 14.38 0.84 1.81
C VAL A 405 15.10 -0.48 1.53
N ILE A 406 15.42 -0.77 0.27
CA ILE A 406 16.23 -1.92 -0.12
C ILE A 406 17.63 -1.83 0.50
N ILE A 407 18.28 -0.65 0.45
CA ILE A 407 19.59 -0.41 1.06
C ILE A 407 19.53 -0.55 2.58
N GLU A 408 18.45 -0.11 3.23
CA GLU A 408 18.30 -0.30 4.68
C GLU A 408 18.26 -1.77 5.09
N LEU A 409 17.61 -2.62 4.27
CA LEU A 409 17.40 -4.03 4.60
C LEU A 409 18.55 -4.94 4.16
N PHE A 410 19.15 -4.66 3.01
CA PHE A 410 20.15 -5.52 2.36
C PHE A 410 21.47 -4.83 2.07
N GLY A 411 21.56 -3.52 2.28
CA GLY A 411 22.80 -2.79 2.11
C GLY A 411 23.87 -3.24 3.10
N PRO A 412 25.15 -2.94 2.83
CA PRO A 412 26.19 -3.12 3.82
C PRO A 412 25.74 -2.39 5.07
N ALA A 413 25.73 -3.07 6.22
CA ALA A 413 25.51 -2.41 7.49
C ALA A 413 26.51 -1.25 7.53
N SER A 414 26.00 -0.02 7.41
CA SER A 414 26.80 1.14 7.72
C SER A 414 27.10 0.94 9.20
N LYS A 415 28.29 0.39 9.50
CA LYS A 415 28.93 0.67 10.77
C LYS A 415 28.82 2.18 10.82
N ALA A 416 27.94 2.69 11.68
CA ALA A 416 28.00 4.09 12.04
C ALA A 416 29.48 4.32 12.27
N ILE A 417 30.11 5.07 11.37
CA ILE A 417 31.44 5.58 11.64
C ILE A 417 31.18 6.29 12.95
N PRO A 418 31.80 5.87 14.07
CA PRO A 418 31.77 6.69 15.26
C PRO A 418 32.28 8.01 14.73
N VAL A 419 31.39 9.00 14.66
CA VAL A 419 31.87 10.36 14.63
C VAL A 419 32.55 10.44 15.98
N GLU A 420 33.86 10.14 16.00
CA GLU A 420 34.73 10.69 17.00
C GLU A 420 34.43 12.17 16.92
N ILE A 421 33.65 12.62 17.89
CA ILE A 421 33.70 14.00 18.33
C ILE A 421 35.15 14.12 18.77
N VAL A 422 36.01 14.46 17.81
CA VAL A 422 37.31 15.00 18.11
C VAL A 422 36.95 16.23 18.91
N ASP A 423 37.17 16.16 20.23
CA ASP A 423 37.32 17.32 21.07
C ASP A 423 38.47 18.13 20.47
N GLN A 424 38.16 18.89 19.41
CA GLN A 424 38.97 20.04 19.09
C GLN A 424 38.80 20.93 20.31
N PRO A 425 39.89 21.25 21.04
CA PRO A 425 39.79 22.26 22.06
C PRO A 425 39.28 23.50 21.34
N ILE A 426 38.06 23.92 21.69
CA ILE A 426 37.56 25.24 21.34
C ILE A 426 38.67 26.16 21.80
N ARG A 427 39.39 26.73 20.83
CA ARG A 427 40.38 27.76 21.08
C ARG A 427 39.54 28.89 21.65
N MET A 428 39.49 28.97 22.98
CA MET A 428 38.83 30.06 23.67
C MET A 428 39.47 31.33 23.10
N MET A 429 38.72 32.02 22.25
CA MET A 429 39.06 33.39 21.91
C MET A 429 39.08 34.10 23.25
N SER A 430 40.25 34.67 23.58
CA SER A 430 40.41 35.52 24.74
C SER A 430 39.25 36.51 24.76
N PRO A 431 38.59 36.70 25.92
CA PRO A 431 37.45 37.60 26.01
C PRO A 431 37.90 38.98 25.56
N ILE A 432 37.34 39.44 24.45
CA ILE A 432 37.41 40.85 24.08
C ILE A 432 36.65 41.58 25.20
N PRO A 433 37.25 42.56 25.88
CA PRO A 433 36.53 43.33 26.88
C PRO A 433 35.36 44.02 26.18
N LEU A 434 34.14 43.60 26.50
CA LEU A 434 32.94 44.32 26.14
C LEU A 434 33.03 45.69 26.82
N ALA A 435 33.23 46.72 26.01
CA ALA A 435 33.11 48.09 26.44
C ALA A 435 31.73 48.28 27.08
N ASN A 436 31.71 48.87 28.27
CA ASN A 436 30.48 49.29 28.95
C ASN A 436 29.67 50.20 28.03
N VAL A 437 28.64 49.65 27.39
CA VAL A 437 27.53 50.44 26.89
C VAL A 437 26.56 50.57 28.05
N ALA A 438 26.72 51.67 28.80
CA ALA A 438 25.74 52.12 29.73
C ALA A 438 24.47 52.55 28.96
N GLY A 439 23.34 51.93 29.29
CA GLY A 439 22.00 52.40 28.92
C GLY A 439 21.21 51.45 28.02
N GLY A 440 20.14 50.87 28.59
CA GLY A 440 19.03 50.28 27.82
C GLY A 440 18.60 48.90 28.30
N ASP A 441 17.62 48.88 29.20
CA ASP A 441 16.66 47.83 29.56
C ASP A 441 17.13 46.37 29.79
N GLU A 442 16.76 45.85 30.97
CA GLU A 442 16.93 44.46 31.39
C GLU A 442 16.52 43.46 30.30
N VAL A 443 17.44 42.59 29.90
CA VAL A 443 17.15 41.44 29.03
C VAL A 443 16.20 40.51 29.79
N SER A 444 14.90 40.59 29.49
CA SER A 444 13.89 39.70 30.03
C SER A 444 14.19 38.25 29.59
N PRO A 445 14.17 37.26 30.49
CA PRO A 445 14.44 35.87 30.14
C PRO A 445 13.43 35.37 29.09
N SER A 446 13.92 34.65 28.07
CA SER A 446 13.10 34.17 26.94
C SER A 446 12.02 33.16 27.35
N HIS A 447 12.12 32.61 28.56
CA HIS A 447 11.12 31.73 29.17
C HIS A 447 11.28 31.71 30.70
N GLY A 448 10.22 31.35 31.42
CA GLY A 448 10.21 31.27 32.88
C GLY A 448 8.81 31.08 33.45
N PHE A 449 8.69 30.98 34.77
CA PHE A 449 7.38 30.91 35.43
C PHE A 449 6.82 32.30 35.72
N ASP A 450 5.56 32.51 35.34
CA ASP A 450 4.70 33.62 35.74
C ASP A 450 3.47 33.04 36.49
N GLY A 451 3.56 33.04 37.82
CA GLY A 451 2.58 32.39 38.69
C GLY A 451 2.50 30.87 38.44
N GLU A 452 1.30 30.39 38.07
CA GLU A 452 1.07 28.97 37.75
C GLU A 452 1.40 28.62 36.28
N TRP A 453 1.71 29.63 35.46
CA TRP A 453 2.02 29.45 34.05
C TRP A 453 3.52 29.43 33.83
N PHE A 454 3.99 28.47 33.04
CA PHE A 454 5.27 28.54 32.39
C PHE A 454 5.12 29.28 31.07
N VAL A 455 5.92 30.30 30.84
CA VAL A 455 5.83 31.23 29.72
C VAL A 455 7.08 31.10 28.85
N MET A 456 6.89 31.08 27.53
CA MET A 456 7.94 31.13 26.50
C MET A 456 7.62 32.23 25.50
N GLN A 457 8.58 33.12 25.25
CA GLN A 457 8.48 34.20 24.29
C GLN A 457 9.21 33.81 22.99
N LEU A 458 8.61 34.09 21.84
CA LEU A 458 9.24 33.89 20.53
C LEU A 458 8.72 34.89 19.49
N VAL A 459 9.44 34.95 18.36
CA VAL A 459 9.08 35.74 17.20
C VAL A 459 9.07 34.81 15.98
N PRO A 460 7.94 34.63 15.27
CA PRO A 460 7.88 33.84 14.05
C PRO A 460 8.61 34.56 12.92
N THR A 461 9.20 33.80 12.03
CA THR A 461 9.92 34.32 10.85
C THR A 461 9.29 33.81 9.57
N TYR A 462 9.87 34.14 8.41
CA TYR A 462 9.37 33.64 7.12
C TYR A 462 9.29 32.11 7.04
N ASP A 463 10.16 31.37 7.73
CA ASP A 463 10.12 29.90 7.81
C ASP A 463 8.85 29.38 8.51
N ASP A 464 8.22 30.22 9.34
CA ASP A 464 7.00 29.88 10.07
C ASP A 464 5.71 30.20 9.29
N THR A 465 5.80 30.85 8.11
CA THR A 465 4.66 31.32 7.33
C THR A 465 4.25 30.38 6.19
N ASN A 466 3.06 30.57 5.64
CA ASN A 466 2.55 29.83 4.48
C ASN A 466 2.38 30.74 3.24
N SER A 467 1.84 30.17 2.17
CA SER A 467 1.62 30.86 0.89
C SER A 467 0.63 32.03 0.95
N VAL A 468 -0.13 32.19 2.04
CA VAL A 468 -1.06 33.31 2.25
C VAL A 468 -0.51 34.36 3.24
N GLY A 469 0.74 34.20 3.71
CA GLY A 469 1.45 35.20 4.50
C GLY A 469 1.07 35.25 5.98
N ASN A 470 0.37 34.25 6.51
CA ASN A 470 0.17 34.09 7.95
C ASN A 470 0.98 32.89 8.48
N VAL A 471 1.16 32.82 9.79
CA VAL A 471 1.84 31.70 10.43
C VAL A 471 1.06 30.41 10.16
N TYR A 472 1.76 29.39 9.64
CA TYR A 472 1.16 28.10 9.34
C TYR A 472 0.61 27.43 10.61
N PHE A 473 -0.62 26.92 10.56
CA PHE A 473 -1.36 26.44 11.74
C PHE A 473 -0.62 25.38 12.59
N ALA A 474 0.25 24.57 11.96
CA ALA A 474 1.04 23.55 12.66
C ALA A 474 2.15 24.15 13.54
N ASN A 475 2.61 25.38 13.26
CA ASN A 475 3.64 26.04 14.06
C ASN A 475 3.15 26.39 15.47
N TYR A 476 1.86 26.69 15.66
CA TYR A 476 1.27 26.87 16.98
C TYR A 476 1.43 25.61 17.85
N VAL A 477 1.24 24.43 17.27
CA VAL A 477 1.44 23.14 17.95
C VAL A 477 2.93 22.92 18.26
N ARG A 478 3.81 23.24 17.30
CA ARG A 478 5.27 23.16 17.47
C ARG A 478 5.76 24.04 18.61
N TRP A 479 5.23 25.26 18.74
CA TRP A 479 5.60 26.18 19.80
C TRP A 479 5.13 25.72 21.18
N VAL A 480 3.93 25.15 21.30
CA VAL A 480 3.48 24.51 22.55
C VAL A 480 4.38 23.33 22.91
N GLY A 481 4.81 22.53 21.92
CA GLY A 481 5.78 21.47 22.11
C GLY A 481 7.12 21.95 22.68
N LYS A 482 7.65 23.06 22.15
CA LYS A 482 8.87 23.71 22.65
C LYS A 482 8.69 24.23 24.08
N ALA A 483 7.59 24.94 24.36
CA ALA A 483 7.30 25.43 25.72
C ALA A 483 7.23 24.28 26.72
N ARG A 484 6.60 23.15 26.33
CA ARG A 484 6.53 21.94 27.16
C ARG A 484 7.90 21.36 27.46
N GLU A 485 8.77 21.27 26.47
CA GLU A 485 10.12 20.73 26.67
C GLU A 485 10.98 21.62 27.57
N LEU A 486 10.88 22.94 27.42
CA LEU A 486 11.53 23.90 28.32
C LEU A 486 10.96 23.81 29.75
N PHE A 487 9.64 23.67 29.90
CA PHE A 487 9.01 23.40 31.20
C PHE A 487 9.53 22.11 31.83
N PHE A 488 9.67 21.03 31.05
CA PHE A 488 10.27 19.79 31.55
C PHE A 488 11.73 19.97 31.97
N ASN A 489 12.52 20.72 31.20
CA ASN A 489 13.91 21.00 31.53
C ASN A 489 14.04 21.75 32.87
N VAL A 490 13.13 22.68 33.15
CA VAL A 490 13.12 23.40 34.44
C VAL A 490 12.60 22.51 35.59
N CYS A 491 11.54 21.75 35.36
CA CYS A 491 10.94 20.90 36.40
C CYS A 491 11.74 19.61 36.70
N MET A 492 12.47 19.11 35.72
CA MET A 492 13.20 17.84 35.76
C MET A 492 14.58 18.03 35.10
N PRO A 493 15.48 18.84 35.69
CA PRO A 493 16.77 19.19 35.07
C PRO A 493 17.69 17.98 34.86
N ASP A 494 17.51 16.92 35.66
CA ASP A 494 18.26 15.67 35.56
C ASP A 494 17.65 14.67 34.56
N PHE A 495 16.55 15.02 33.88
CA PHE A 495 15.91 14.14 32.90
C PHE A 495 16.72 14.10 31.60
N ASP A 496 17.29 12.93 31.31
CA ASP A 496 18.05 12.67 30.08
C ASP A 496 17.44 11.48 29.33
N LEU A 497 17.17 11.69 28.03
CA LEU A 497 16.59 10.69 27.14
C LEU A 497 17.49 9.46 26.95
N ALA A 498 18.82 9.59 27.09
CA ALA A 498 19.75 8.48 26.93
C ALA A 498 19.73 7.51 28.12
N THR A 499 19.49 8.04 29.32
CA THR A 499 19.65 7.31 30.59
C THR A 499 18.34 7.05 31.34
N THR A 500 17.25 7.74 30.99
CA THR A 500 15.95 7.56 31.64
C THR A 500 15.37 6.15 31.49
N ARG A 501 14.55 5.76 32.47
CA ARG A 501 13.81 4.47 32.51
C ARG A 501 12.41 4.54 31.89
N PHE A 502 11.91 5.75 31.57
CA PHE A 502 10.58 5.94 30.99
C PHE A 502 10.58 7.02 29.92
N TYR A 503 9.57 6.97 29.05
CA TYR A 503 9.27 8.04 28.11
C TYR A 503 7.97 8.76 28.48
N ILE A 504 7.95 10.07 28.22
CA ILE A 504 6.77 10.92 28.35
C ILE A 504 6.17 11.10 26.95
N LEU A 505 4.99 10.51 26.72
CA LEU A 505 4.32 10.52 25.43
C LEU A 505 3.09 11.41 25.46
N THR A 506 2.78 12.05 24.34
CA THR A 506 1.52 12.78 24.17
C THR A 506 0.43 11.79 23.79
N ARG A 507 -0.58 11.62 24.65
CA ARG A 507 -1.75 10.79 24.37
C ARG A 507 -2.76 11.52 23.49
N SER A 508 -2.99 12.79 23.77
CA SER A 508 -3.93 13.63 23.03
C SER A 508 -3.50 15.09 23.10
N PHE A 509 -3.83 15.84 22.06
CA PHE A 509 -3.59 17.28 21.97
C PHE A 509 -4.78 17.93 21.28
N THR A 510 -5.23 19.06 21.81
CA THR A 510 -6.33 19.87 21.28
C THR A 510 -5.88 21.32 21.20
N HIS A 511 -6.23 22.04 20.14
CA HIS A 511 -5.94 23.46 20.00
C HIS A 511 -7.04 24.12 19.18
N ASP A 512 -7.69 25.11 19.79
CA ASP A 512 -8.71 25.94 19.17
C ASP A 512 -8.07 27.22 18.66
N TYR A 513 -8.06 27.40 17.34
CA TYR A 513 -7.56 28.60 16.68
C TYR A 513 -8.62 29.71 16.75
N ARG A 514 -8.25 30.87 17.30
CA ARG A 514 -9.12 32.04 17.44
C ARG A 514 -8.74 33.17 16.49
N ARG A 515 -7.45 33.41 16.29
CA ARG A 515 -6.89 34.49 15.46
C ARG A 515 -5.56 34.04 14.83
N GLU A 516 -5.11 34.78 13.81
CA GLU A 516 -3.93 34.45 13.02
C GLU A 516 -2.79 35.43 13.27
N SER A 517 -1.59 34.95 13.58
CA SER A 517 -0.38 35.77 13.62
C SER A 517 0.29 35.90 12.26
N LYS A 518 1.03 36.98 12.06
CA LYS A 518 2.00 37.16 10.97
C LYS A 518 3.44 36.97 11.44
N GLU A 519 4.37 36.99 10.50
CA GLU A 519 5.80 37.07 10.75
C GLU A 519 6.16 38.30 11.59
N PHE A 520 7.23 38.18 12.37
CA PHE A 520 7.79 39.23 13.23
C PHE A 520 6.88 39.77 14.34
N GLU A 521 5.72 39.16 14.58
CA GLU A 521 4.89 39.44 15.75
C GLU A 521 5.48 38.83 17.03
N GLN A 522 5.45 39.54 18.14
CA GLN A 522 5.87 38.97 19.42
C GLN A 522 4.80 38.00 19.94
N ILE A 523 5.19 36.74 20.15
CA ILE A 523 4.32 35.65 20.59
C ILE A 523 4.70 35.17 21.98
N THR A 524 3.69 35.04 22.84
CA THR A 524 3.79 34.47 24.17
C THR A 524 3.03 33.15 24.22
N VAL A 525 3.75 32.05 24.44
CA VAL A 525 3.16 30.73 24.69
C VAL A 525 3.20 30.48 26.18
N ARG A 526 2.05 30.18 26.78
CA ARG A 526 1.96 29.84 28.20
C ARG A 526 1.36 28.45 28.39
N ILE A 527 1.94 27.66 29.29
CA ILE A 527 1.44 26.33 29.66
C ILE A 527 1.36 26.16 31.17
N LYS A 528 0.41 25.39 31.67
CA LYS A 528 0.30 25.02 33.09
C LYS A 528 -0.26 23.62 33.26
N ILE A 529 -0.05 23.01 34.42
CA ILE A 529 -0.73 21.75 34.75
C ILE A 529 -2.18 22.07 35.12
N ALA A 530 -3.13 21.54 34.35
CA ALA A 530 -4.56 21.77 34.59
C ALA A 530 -5.16 20.73 35.53
N ARG A 531 -4.83 19.44 35.30
CA ARG A 531 -5.31 18.31 36.11
C ARG A 531 -4.38 17.13 35.95
N HIS A 532 -4.51 16.17 36.86
CA HIS A 532 -3.80 14.90 36.79
C HIS A 532 -4.64 13.79 37.41
N ASN A 533 -4.27 12.55 37.10
CA ASN A 533 -4.68 11.37 37.84
C ASN A 533 -3.48 10.43 37.97
N ARG A 534 -3.69 9.20 38.47
CA ARG A 534 -2.62 8.23 38.67
C ARG A 534 -1.77 7.94 37.41
N LYS A 535 -2.31 8.10 36.20
CA LYS A 535 -1.68 7.69 34.94
C LYS A 535 -1.40 8.83 33.96
N PHE A 536 -2.08 9.96 34.10
CA PHE A 536 -2.05 11.02 33.11
C PHE A 536 -1.88 12.39 33.77
N VAL A 537 -1.12 13.26 33.11
CA VAL A 537 -1.01 14.69 33.43
C VAL A 537 -1.58 15.47 32.25
N THR A 538 -2.53 16.37 32.50
CA THR A 538 -3.07 17.26 31.47
C THR A 538 -2.47 18.65 31.65
N LEU A 539 -1.78 19.13 30.62
CA LEU A 539 -1.33 20.50 30.50
C LEU A 539 -2.37 21.32 29.74
N GLN A 540 -2.66 22.52 30.21
CA GLN A 540 -3.42 23.52 29.46
C GLN A 540 -2.43 24.51 28.86
N HIS A 541 -2.69 24.96 27.62
CA HIS A 541 -1.87 25.96 26.94
C HIS A 541 -2.71 27.10 26.38
N GLU A 542 -2.07 28.25 26.25
CA GLU A 542 -2.58 29.40 25.52
C GLU A 542 -1.45 30.08 24.74
N ILE A 543 -1.80 30.67 23.60
CA ILE A 543 -0.88 31.41 22.74
C ILE A 543 -1.45 32.80 22.54
N HIS A 544 -0.64 33.81 22.82
CA HIS A 544 -0.99 35.23 22.73
C HIS A 544 -0.04 35.94 21.76
N SER A 545 -0.56 36.85 20.95
CA SER A 545 0.21 37.85 20.21
C SER A 545 0.14 39.18 20.95
N ALA A 546 1.24 39.92 20.97
CA ALA A 546 1.26 41.29 21.47
C ALA A 546 0.32 42.22 20.67
N ALA A 547 0.12 41.94 19.38
CA ALA A 547 -0.74 42.73 18.50
C ALA A 547 -2.22 42.29 18.56
N GLN A 548 -2.47 40.99 18.68
CA GLN A 548 -3.81 40.43 18.50
C GLN A 548 -4.40 39.77 19.76
N GLY A 549 -3.69 39.74 20.87
CA GLY A 549 -4.13 39.05 22.09
C GLY A 549 -4.20 37.54 21.89
N LEU A 550 -5.20 36.87 22.47
CA LEU A 550 -5.32 35.41 22.42
C LEU A 550 -5.50 34.90 20.97
N LEU A 551 -4.50 34.16 20.49
CA LEU A 551 -4.50 33.51 19.18
C LEU A 551 -5.14 32.13 19.23
N GLY A 552 -4.98 31.41 20.34
CA GLY A 552 -5.57 30.09 20.52
C GLY A 552 -5.28 29.47 21.87
N HIS A 553 -6.03 28.44 22.23
CA HIS A 553 -5.90 27.74 23.52
C HIS A 553 -6.21 26.25 23.36
N GLY A 554 -5.85 25.45 24.36
CA GLY A 554 -6.23 24.04 24.36
C GLY A 554 -5.55 23.23 25.47
N GLU A 555 -5.54 21.92 25.29
CA GLU A 555 -4.99 20.99 26.27
C GLU A 555 -4.18 19.86 25.63
N GLN A 556 -3.16 19.42 26.36
CA GLN A 556 -2.32 18.27 26.04
C GLN A 556 -2.33 17.26 27.18
N SER A 557 -2.70 16.00 26.90
CA SER A 557 -2.60 14.92 27.88
C SER A 557 -1.32 14.12 27.67
N LEU A 558 -0.54 14.00 28.74
CA LEU A 558 0.69 13.21 28.82
C LEU A 558 0.40 11.83 29.40
N MET A 559 1.10 10.82 28.89
CA MET A 559 1.14 9.46 29.42
C MET A 559 2.59 8.99 29.56
N PHE A 560 2.83 8.04 30.44
CA PHE A 560 4.17 7.55 30.76
C PHE A 560 4.27 6.08 30.38
N VAL A 561 5.40 5.69 29.80
CA VAL A 561 5.65 4.30 29.38
C VAL A 561 7.06 3.87 29.74
N ASP A 562 7.27 2.58 30.00
CA ASP A 562 8.63 2.05 30.20
C ASP A 562 9.45 2.12 28.91
N ARG A 563 10.77 2.28 29.04
CA ARG A 563 11.68 2.49 27.91
C ARG A 563 11.78 1.30 26.97
N ASP A 564 11.78 0.08 27.52
CA ASP A 564 12.17 -1.12 26.78
C ASP A 564 11.01 -1.73 26.00
N HIS A 565 9.80 -1.68 26.58
CA HIS A 565 8.60 -2.36 26.07
C HIS A 565 7.42 -1.41 25.84
N TYR A 566 7.54 -0.13 26.18
CA TYR A 566 6.49 0.88 26.02
C TYR A 566 5.17 0.54 26.77
N ASN A 567 5.22 -0.24 27.86
CA ASN A 567 4.02 -0.51 28.65
C ASN A 567 3.62 0.74 29.44
N PRO A 568 2.31 1.04 29.56
CA PRO A 568 1.83 2.16 30.34
C PRO A 568 2.23 2.07 31.82
N LEU A 569 2.84 3.15 32.32
CA LEU A 569 3.21 3.33 33.72
C LEU A 569 2.24 4.28 34.43
N ASP A 570 2.20 4.17 35.76
CA ASP A 570 1.73 5.29 36.59
C ASP A 570 2.72 6.46 36.47
N ILE A 571 2.31 7.66 36.89
CA ILE A 571 3.20 8.84 36.84
C ILE A 571 4.49 8.53 37.64
N PRO A 572 5.68 8.56 37.02
CA PRO A 572 6.93 8.28 37.70
C PRO A 572 7.18 9.25 38.87
N GLY A 573 7.76 8.73 39.95
CA GLY A 573 7.96 9.53 41.17
C GLY A 573 8.82 10.78 40.98
N GLU A 574 9.79 10.75 40.06
CA GLU A 574 10.62 11.91 39.72
C GLU A 574 9.82 13.01 38.97
N VAL A 575 8.85 12.61 38.13
CA VAL A 575 7.92 13.55 37.47
C VAL A 575 7.01 14.19 38.51
N ILE A 576 6.46 13.39 39.43
CA ILE A 576 5.67 13.89 40.55
C ILE A 576 6.47 14.91 41.35
N LYS A 577 7.72 14.58 41.72
CA LYS A 577 8.61 15.46 42.49
C LYS A 577 8.88 16.77 41.76
N GLY A 578 9.17 16.72 40.46
CA GLY A 578 9.44 17.90 39.64
C GLY A 578 8.21 18.78 39.41
N PHE A 579 7.03 18.17 39.29
CA PHE A 579 5.78 18.90 39.02
C PHE A 579 5.06 19.37 40.29
N LEU A 580 5.40 18.81 41.46
CA LEU A 580 4.77 19.10 42.76
C LEU A 580 4.60 20.61 43.04
N PRO A 581 5.60 21.48 42.79
CA PRO A 581 5.46 22.92 43.07
C PRO A 581 4.44 23.62 42.16
N TYR A 582 4.13 23.03 41.00
CA TYR A 582 3.34 23.62 39.92
C TYR A 582 1.99 22.93 39.72
N TRP A 583 1.62 22.01 40.62
CA TRP A 583 0.31 21.37 40.55
C TRP A 583 -0.82 22.36 40.86
N PRO A 584 -2.03 22.14 40.32
CA PRO A 584 -3.21 22.93 40.68
C PRO A 584 -3.38 22.98 42.19
N LYS A 585 -3.73 24.15 42.74
CA LYS A 585 -3.94 24.34 44.19
C LYS A 585 -5.01 23.41 44.78
N GLU A 586 -5.95 22.96 43.95
CA GLU A 586 -7.03 22.03 44.31
C GLU A 586 -6.59 20.55 44.34
N SER A 587 -5.37 20.25 43.87
CA SER A 587 -4.78 18.91 43.93
C SER A 587 -4.50 18.50 45.37
N ARG A 588 -4.91 17.29 45.77
CA ARG A 588 -4.56 16.68 47.07
C ARG A 588 -3.05 16.53 47.29
N LEU A 589 -2.27 16.64 46.23
CA LEU A 589 -0.81 16.56 46.25
C LEU A 589 -0.15 17.94 46.27
N SER A 590 -0.91 19.04 46.21
CA SER A 590 -0.37 20.40 46.34
C SER A 590 0.03 20.68 47.79
N ALA A 591 1.18 21.34 47.98
CA ALA A 591 1.62 21.80 49.30
C ALA A 591 0.63 22.77 49.98
N ASN A 592 -0.25 23.40 49.20
CA ASN A 592 -1.25 24.37 49.66
C ASN A 592 -2.67 23.80 49.73
N TYR A 593 -2.85 22.48 49.61
CA TYR A 593 -4.17 21.86 49.64
C TYR A 593 -4.89 22.12 50.98
N ARG A 594 -6.03 22.81 50.92
CA ARG A 594 -6.99 22.92 52.02
C ARG A 594 -8.24 22.12 51.65
N PRO A 595 -8.73 21.19 52.49
CA PRO A 595 -9.96 20.48 52.20
C PRO A 595 -11.10 21.49 52.09
N VAL A 596 -11.80 21.47 50.95
CA VAL A 596 -12.94 22.35 50.71
C VAL A 596 -14.05 21.96 51.69
N ASN A 597 -14.47 22.92 52.52
CA ASN A 597 -15.57 22.73 53.45
C ASN A 597 -16.88 22.65 52.65
N ILE A 598 -17.72 21.66 52.94
CA ILE A 598 -18.87 21.26 52.11
C ILE A 598 -19.92 22.38 51.92
N GLN A 599 -19.85 23.46 52.72
CA GLN A 599 -20.73 24.62 52.61
C GLN A 599 -20.36 25.61 51.49
N ASP A 600 -19.10 25.66 51.03
CA ASP A 600 -18.67 26.64 50.02
C ASP A 600 -18.96 26.19 48.57
N ALA A 601 -19.16 24.89 48.34
CA ALA A 601 -19.48 24.35 47.02
C ALA A 601 -20.86 24.78 46.51
N ALA A 602 -21.81 25.06 47.41
CA ALA A 602 -23.17 25.45 47.05
C ALA A 602 -23.29 26.89 46.50
N LYS A 603 -22.26 27.75 46.67
CA LYS A 603 -22.28 29.14 46.18
C LYS A 603 -21.66 29.35 44.79
N ARG A 604 -20.96 28.36 44.22
CA ARG A 604 -20.30 28.49 42.91
C ARG A 604 -21.12 27.97 41.72
N GLN A 605 -22.37 27.54 41.93
CA GLN A 605 -23.29 27.10 40.87
C GLN A 605 -24.55 27.98 40.73
N ALA A 606 -24.50 29.24 41.18
CA ALA A 606 -25.52 30.25 40.92
C ALA A 606 -25.03 31.26 39.89
#